data_AF-A0A1V5B7V1-F1
#
_entry.id   AF-A0A1V5B7V1-F1
#
_cell.length_a   1.000
_cell.length_b   1.000
_cell.length_c   1.000
_cell.angle_alpha   90.00
_cell.angle_beta   90.00
_cell.angle_gamma   90.00
#
_symmetry.space_group_name_H-M   'P 1'
#
loop_
_entity.id
_entity.type
_entity.pdbx_description
1 polymer ?
#
loop_
_entity_poly.entity_id
_entity_poly.type
_entity_poly.pdbx_seq_one_letter_code
_entity_poly.pdbx_strand_id
1 'polypeptide(L)'
;MVSEKKALWVVFRPKDLESVEAMREKFLVSYQAFRDMPGLFSKVWWSDPQRGEWGALYIFRTEEDLQEYLRSDRWQKKIPEKYGYKPEVVAVLDVGAILYKEAVMVGEGSWLSEPEAGG
;
A
#
# COMPACT_ATOMS: atom_id res chain seq x y z
N MET A 1 -11.17 21.79 10.70
CA MET A 1 -11.84 20.66 11.40
C MET A 1 -10.83 19.56 11.59
N VAL A 2 -10.87 18.87 12.73
CA VAL A 2 -10.10 17.64 12.96
C VAL A 2 -10.90 16.49 12.33
N SER A 3 -10.23 15.59 11.61
CA SER A 3 -10.83 14.38 11.04
C SER A 3 -10.02 13.16 11.46
N GLU A 4 -10.70 12.04 11.65
CA GLU A 4 -10.09 10.74 11.93
C GLU A 4 -9.53 10.12 10.64
N LYS A 5 -8.44 9.36 10.78
CA LYS A 5 -7.82 8.62 9.67
C LYS A 5 -8.54 7.31 9.43
N LYS A 6 -8.47 6.82 8.20
CA LYS A 6 -9.03 5.52 7.80
C LYS A 6 -7.98 4.66 7.15
N ALA A 7 -8.00 3.37 7.47
CA ALA A 7 -7.12 2.40 6.83
C ALA A 7 -7.90 1.54 5.83
N LEU A 8 -7.22 1.17 4.74
CA LEU A 8 -7.74 0.28 3.71
C LEU A 8 -6.79 -0.91 3.57
N TRP A 9 -7.31 -2.11 3.75
CA TRP A 9 -6.57 -3.34 3.50
C TRP A 9 -6.99 -3.93 2.16
N VAL A 10 -6.02 -4.06 1.26
CA VAL A 10 -6.21 -4.57 -0.10
C VAL A 10 -5.39 -5.83 -0.32
N VAL A 11 -6.01 -6.82 -0.97
CA VAL A 11 -5.38 -8.06 -1.44
C VAL A 11 -5.50 -8.19 -2.96
N PHE A 12 -4.43 -8.62 -3.58
CA PHE A 12 -4.30 -9.06 -4.96
C PHE A 12 -4.07 -10.58 -4.94
N ARG A 13 -4.86 -11.32 -5.71
CA ARG A 13 -4.73 -12.78 -5.90
C ARG A 13 -4.52 -13.08 -7.38
N PRO A 14 -3.27 -12.95 -7.89
CA PRO A 14 -2.98 -13.26 -9.28
C PRO A 14 -3.19 -14.74 -9.57
N LYS A 15 -3.48 -15.06 -10.84
CA LYS A 15 -3.50 -16.46 -11.30
C LYS A 15 -2.10 -17.04 -11.41
N ASP A 16 -1.15 -16.23 -11.88
CA ASP A 16 0.25 -16.58 -12.02
C ASP A 16 1.06 -15.95 -10.90
N LEU A 17 1.73 -16.78 -10.11
CA LEU A 17 2.54 -16.30 -8.99
C LEU A 17 3.83 -15.68 -9.51
N GLU A 18 4.12 -14.48 -9.01
CA GLU A 18 5.37 -13.77 -9.28
C GLU A 18 6.30 -13.87 -8.08
N SER A 19 7.61 -13.79 -8.33
CA SER A 19 8.58 -13.74 -7.24
C SER A 19 8.43 -12.45 -6.43
N VAL A 20 8.88 -12.47 -5.18
CA VAL A 20 8.85 -11.28 -4.31
C VAL A 20 9.66 -10.15 -4.92
N GLU A 21 10.78 -10.47 -5.58
CA GLU A 21 11.65 -9.54 -6.28
C GLU A 21 10.91 -8.83 -7.42
N ALA A 22 10.24 -9.60 -8.30
CA ALA A 22 9.45 -9.03 -9.39
C ALA A 22 8.30 -8.16 -8.87
N MET A 23 7.67 -8.57 -7.76
CA MET A 23 6.63 -7.77 -7.12
C MET A 23 7.17 -6.44 -6.56
N ARG A 24 8.33 -6.46 -5.91
CA ARG A 24 9.00 -5.24 -5.41
C ARG A 24 9.28 -4.25 -6.55
N GLU A 25 9.79 -4.73 -7.68
CA GLU A 25 10.00 -3.88 -8.87
C GLU A 25 8.68 -3.22 -9.33
N LYS A 26 7.59 -3.99 -9.40
CA LYS A 26 6.27 -3.45 -9.76
C LYS A 26 5.77 -2.41 -8.76
N PHE A 27 6.08 -2.55 -7.47
CA PHE A 27 5.73 -1.57 -6.44
C PHE A 27 6.46 -0.26 -6.67
N LEU A 28 7.77 -0.33 -6.93
CA LEU A 28 8.63 0.84 -7.19
C LEU A 28 8.14 1.67 -8.38
N VAL A 29 7.67 1.04 -9.46
CA VAL A 29 7.07 1.75 -10.62
C VAL A 29 5.91 2.66 -10.20
N SER A 30 5.14 2.26 -9.20
CA SER A 30 4.00 3.05 -8.71
C SER A 30 4.32 3.92 -7.49
N TYR A 31 5.50 3.76 -6.90
CA TYR A 31 5.84 4.37 -5.61
C TYR A 31 5.68 5.88 -5.63
N GLN A 32 6.29 6.57 -6.60
CA GLN A 32 6.23 8.03 -6.71
C GLN A 32 4.79 8.54 -6.81
N ALA A 33 3.95 7.86 -7.59
CA ALA A 33 2.56 8.26 -7.78
C ALA A 33 1.70 8.14 -6.51
N PHE A 34 2.06 7.27 -5.56
CA PHE A 34 1.42 7.20 -4.25
C PHE A 34 2.09 8.12 -3.23
N ARG A 35 3.42 8.29 -3.30
CA ARG A 35 4.17 9.25 -2.48
C ARG A 35 3.59 10.66 -2.60
N ASP A 36 3.28 11.08 -3.83
CA ASP A 36 2.80 12.43 -4.13
C ASP A 36 1.27 12.54 -4.05
N MET A 37 0.55 11.46 -3.66
CA MET A 37 -0.91 11.44 -3.62
C MET A 37 -1.42 12.29 -2.45
N PRO A 38 -2.18 13.36 -2.70
CA PRO A 38 -2.87 14.10 -1.63
C PRO A 38 -3.81 13.18 -0.85
N GLY A 39 -3.98 13.44 0.44
CA GLY A 39 -4.87 12.65 1.30
C GLY A 39 -4.29 11.30 1.75
N LEU A 40 -3.29 10.73 1.06
CA LEU A 40 -2.61 9.53 1.53
C LEU A 40 -1.63 9.88 2.65
N PHE A 41 -1.78 9.22 3.79
CA PHE A 41 -0.92 9.40 4.96
C PHE A 41 0.21 8.38 4.99
N SER A 42 -0.09 7.12 4.66
CA SER A 42 0.90 6.05 4.60
C SER A 42 0.44 4.96 3.64
N LYS A 43 1.40 4.26 3.05
CA LYS A 43 1.14 3.07 2.25
C LYS A 43 2.29 2.09 2.39
N VAL A 44 1.96 0.84 2.68
CA VAL A 44 2.90 -0.26 2.75
C VAL A 44 2.44 -1.35 1.80
N TRP A 45 3.31 -1.78 0.90
CA TRP A 45 3.08 -2.96 0.08
C TRP A 45 3.56 -4.20 0.83
N TRP A 46 2.87 -5.31 0.63
CA TRP A 46 3.22 -6.59 1.24
C TRP A 46 3.05 -7.71 0.22
N SER A 47 3.79 -8.81 0.44
CA SER A 47 3.69 -10.04 -0.34
C SER A 47 3.72 -11.24 0.60
N ASP A 48 2.88 -12.23 0.31
CA ASP A 48 2.81 -13.53 0.97
C ASP A 48 2.89 -14.63 -0.10
N PRO A 49 4.09 -15.11 -0.44
CA PRO A 49 4.28 -16.15 -1.44
C PRO A 49 3.66 -17.50 -1.05
N GLN A 50 3.50 -17.78 0.25
CA GLN A 50 2.93 -19.05 0.71
C GLN A 50 1.44 -19.14 0.38
N ARG A 51 0.74 -18.01 0.49
CA ARG A 51 -0.67 -17.90 0.14
C ARG A 51 -0.90 -17.44 -1.30
N GLY A 52 0.16 -17.07 -2.01
CA GLY A 52 0.07 -16.51 -3.35
C GLY A 52 -0.64 -15.15 -3.38
N GLU A 53 -0.56 -14.41 -2.27
CA GLU A 53 -1.24 -13.13 -2.09
C GLU A 53 -0.20 -12.01 -2.04
N TRP A 54 -0.60 -10.83 -2.48
CA TRP A 54 0.14 -9.61 -2.23
C TRP A 54 -0.83 -8.46 -2.13
N GLY A 55 -0.38 -7.28 -1.72
CA GLY A 55 -1.33 -6.27 -1.33
C GLY A 55 -0.73 -4.94 -0.99
N ALA A 56 -1.62 -4.09 -0.48
CA ALA A 56 -1.23 -2.86 0.13
C ALA A 56 -2.12 -2.55 1.33
N LEU A 57 -1.50 -1.99 2.35
CA LEU A 57 -2.14 -1.34 3.47
C LEU A 57 -2.02 0.15 3.23
N TYR A 58 -3.15 0.85 3.24
CA TYR A 58 -3.21 2.29 3.08
C TYR A 58 -3.70 2.91 4.37
N ILE A 59 -3.21 4.10 4.69
CA ILE A 59 -3.80 4.99 5.68
C ILE A 59 -4.09 6.31 4.98
N PHE A 60 -5.34 6.75 4.99
CA PHE A 60 -5.80 8.03 4.46
C PHE A 60 -5.99 9.04 5.59
N ARG A 61 -5.87 10.33 5.29
CA ARG A 61 -5.99 11.40 6.29
C ARG A 61 -7.43 11.58 6.76
N THR A 62 -8.41 11.31 5.88
CA THR A 62 -9.84 11.32 6.20
C THR A 62 -10.59 10.16 5.51
N GLU A 63 -11.87 9.98 5.86
CA GLU A 63 -12.78 9.07 5.14
C GLU A 63 -13.02 9.57 3.71
N GLU A 64 -13.16 10.88 3.51
CA GLU A 64 -13.36 11.48 2.20
C GLU A 64 -12.19 11.16 1.26
N ASP A 65 -10.94 11.30 1.73
CA ASP A 65 -9.75 10.95 0.94
C ASP A 65 -9.78 9.47 0.49
N LEU A 66 -10.20 8.56 1.38
CA LEU A 66 -10.34 7.14 1.07
C LEU A 66 -11.43 6.92 0.01
N GLN A 67 -12.59 7.54 0.18
CA GLN A 67 -13.72 7.42 -0.75
C GLN A 67 -13.40 8.01 -2.12
N GLU A 68 -12.69 9.15 -2.17
CA GLU A 68 -12.16 9.73 -3.40
C GLU A 68 -11.19 8.77 -4.09
N TYR A 69 -10.27 8.15 -3.33
CA TYR A 69 -9.37 7.15 -3.88
C TYR A 69 -10.13 5.95 -4.48
N LEU A 70 -11.12 5.39 -3.77
CA LEU A 70 -11.92 4.27 -4.26
C LEU A 70 -12.78 4.65 -5.48
N ARG A 71 -13.18 5.92 -5.63
CA ARG A 71 -13.92 6.39 -6.82
C ARG A 71 -13.00 6.80 -7.97
N SER A 72 -11.71 6.99 -7.70
CA SER A 72 -10.74 7.46 -8.70
C SER A 72 -10.56 6.48 -9.86
N ASP A 73 -10.23 7.01 -11.05
CA ASP A 73 -9.81 6.21 -12.20
C ASP A 73 -8.58 5.34 -11.88
N ARG A 74 -7.74 5.77 -10.94
CA ARG A 74 -6.57 4.98 -10.52
C ARG A 74 -7.02 3.65 -9.91
N TRP A 75 -7.99 3.68 -9.01
CA TRP A 75 -8.53 2.47 -8.38
C TRP A 75 -9.42 1.67 -9.32
N GLN A 76 -10.33 2.34 -10.02
CA GLN A 76 -11.35 1.68 -10.84
C GLN A 76 -10.81 1.10 -12.15
N LYS A 77 -9.76 1.72 -12.73
CA LYS A 77 -9.25 1.35 -14.07
C LYS A 77 -7.76 1.01 -14.05
N LYS A 78 -6.90 1.96 -13.67
CA LYS A 78 -5.44 1.82 -13.84
C LYS A 78 -4.85 0.66 -13.04
N ILE A 79 -5.31 0.43 -11.81
CA ILE A 79 -4.83 -0.68 -10.98
C ILE A 79 -5.29 -2.02 -11.56
N PRO A 80 -6.59 -2.24 -11.86
CA PRO A 80 -7.03 -3.46 -12.53
C PRO A 80 -6.34 -3.71 -13.86
N GLU A 81 -6.18 -2.69 -14.71
CA GLU A 81 -5.48 -2.80 -16.00
C GLU A 81 -4.00 -3.18 -15.82
N LYS A 82 -3.30 -2.58 -14.85
CA LYS A 82 -1.89 -2.86 -14.58
C LYS A 82 -1.66 -4.32 -14.18
N TYR A 83 -2.56 -4.89 -13.39
CA TYR A 83 -2.38 -6.24 -12.83
C TYR A 83 -3.21 -7.32 -13.56
N GLY A 84 -4.13 -6.93 -14.43
CA GLY A 84 -4.99 -7.85 -15.19
C GLY A 84 -6.15 -8.44 -14.36
N TYR A 85 -6.38 -7.96 -13.14
CA TYR A 85 -7.47 -8.39 -12.27
C TYR A 85 -7.82 -7.32 -11.23
N LYS A 86 -9.04 -7.39 -10.69
CA LYS A 86 -9.52 -6.43 -9.72
C LYS A 86 -8.97 -6.76 -8.32
N PRO A 87 -8.33 -5.79 -7.62
CA PRO A 87 -8.01 -5.94 -6.21
C PRO A 87 -9.25 -6.12 -5.34
N GLU A 88 -9.11 -6.90 -4.28
CA GLU A 88 -10.12 -7.06 -3.23
C GLU A 88 -9.87 -6.07 -2.10
N VAL A 89 -10.90 -5.33 -1.69
CA VAL A 89 -10.91 -4.64 -0.41
C VAL A 89 -11.31 -5.65 0.65
N VAL A 90 -10.37 -6.01 1.52
CA VAL A 90 -10.64 -6.93 2.64
C VAL A 90 -11.38 -6.19 3.75
N ALA A 91 -10.92 -4.98 4.09
CA ALA A 91 -11.53 -4.17 5.13
C ALA A 91 -11.24 -2.67 4.96
N VAL A 92 -12.18 -1.86 5.43
CA VAL A 92 -11.95 -0.47 5.83
C VAL A 92 -11.94 -0.43 7.35
N LEU A 93 -10.94 0.21 7.95
CA LEU A 93 -10.64 0.13 9.37
C LEU A 93 -10.50 1.52 10.00
N ASP A 94 -10.92 1.65 11.25
CA ASP A 94 -10.60 2.80 12.10
C ASP A 94 -9.16 2.70 12.62
N VAL A 95 -8.42 3.79 12.52
CA VAL A 95 -6.99 3.81 12.83
C VAL A 95 -6.77 4.20 14.29
N GLY A 96 -6.08 3.34 15.04
CA GLY A 96 -5.62 3.62 16.40
C GLY A 96 -4.37 4.50 16.47
N ALA A 97 -3.63 4.42 17.57
CA ALA A 97 -2.37 5.14 17.74
C ALA A 97 -1.34 4.72 16.68
N ILE A 98 -0.63 5.71 16.11
CA ILE A 98 0.38 5.50 15.07
C ILE A 98 1.75 5.89 15.62
N LEU A 99 2.72 5.00 15.50
CA LEU A 99 4.12 5.23 15.87
C LEU A 99 5.02 4.94 14.67
N TYR A 100 5.82 5.93 14.28
CA TYR A 100 6.95 5.75 13.37
C TYR A 100 8.23 6.07 14.15
N LYS A 101 9.13 5.09 14.28
CA LYS A 101 10.45 5.34 14.89
C LYS A 101 11.38 6.11 13.96
N GLU A 102 11.22 5.90 12.65
CA GLU A 102 12.03 6.48 11.59
C GLU A 102 11.15 6.83 10.38
N ALA A 103 11.58 7.82 9.60
CA ALA A 103 10.87 8.23 8.39
C ALA A 103 11.38 7.42 7.18
N VAL A 104 10.48 6.66 6.55
CA VAL A 104 10.77 5.93 5.31
C VAL A 104 10.25 6.73 4.13
N MET A 105 11.16 7.39 3.40
CA MET A 105 10.81 8.32 2.32
C MET A 105 11.29 7.87 0.92
N VAL A 106 12.07 6.80 0.83
CA VAL A 106 12.53 6.21 -0.43
C VAL A 106 11.99 4.80 -0.54
N GLY A 107 11.57 4.39 -1.75
CA GLY A 107 11.01 3.06 -1.96
C GLY A 107 12.08 1.97 -2.02
N GLU A 108 13.17 2.22 -2.73
CA GLU A 108 14.28 1.28 -2.87
C GLU A 108 14.92 0.96 -1.52
N GLY A 109 15.07 -0.32 -1.20
CA GLY A 109 15.67 -0.79 0.06
C GLY A 109 14.81 -0.59 1.31
N SER A 110 13.63 0.03 1.22
CA SER A 110 12.77 0.33 2.39
C SER A 110 12.27 -0.89 3.19
N TRP A 111 12.39 -2.08 2.61
CA TRP A 111 12.04 -3.36 3.24
C TRP A 111 13.23 -4.02 3.96
N LEU A 112 14.40 -3.40 3.93
CA LEU A 112 15.59 -3.88 4.62
C LEU A 112 15.71 -3.19 5.97
N SER A 113 16.25 -3.90 6.95
CA SER A 113 16.66 -3.34 8.23
C SER A 113 18.18 -3.40 8.30
N GLU A 114 18.79 -2.35 8.85
CA GLU A 114 20.19 -2.44 9.25
C GLU A 114 20.28 -3.37 10.48
N PRO A 115 21.33 -4.21 10.57
CA PRO A 115 21.57 -4.95 11.79
C PRO A 115 21.75 -3.98 12.94
N GLU A 116 21.15 -4.26 14.10
CA GLU A 116 21.39 -3.47 15.31
C GLU A 116 22.91 -3.41 15.53
N ALA A 117 23.47 -2.21 15.56
CA ALA A 117 24.87 -2.03 15.94
C ALA A 117 25.00 -2.63 17.34
N GLY A 118 25.78 -3.72 17.45
CA GLY A 118 25.79 -4.61 18.61
C GLY A 118 25.79 -3.86 19.94
N GLY A 119 24.79 -4.16 20.77
CA GLY A 119 24.70 -3.72 22.16
C GLY A 119 25.64 -4.49 23.08
#